data_AF-A0A962S2Q9-F1
#
_entry.id   AF-A0A962S2Q9-F1
#
_cell.length_a   1.000
_cell.length_b   1.000
_cell.length_c   1.000
_cell.angle_alpha   90.00
_cell.angle_beta   90.00
_cell.angle_gamma   90.00
#
_symmetry.space_group_name_H-M   'P 1'
#
loop_
_entity.id
_entity.type
_entity.pdbx_description
1 polymer ?
#
loop_
_entity_poly.entity_id
_entity_poly.type
_entity_poly.pdbx_seq_one_letter_code
_entity_poly.pdbx_strand_id
1 'polypeptide(L)'
;MREWEEESFLFNPASGDTHLLNALSMEILGLLERNRLSAEAIVSRLAQRSESVESQLLRDHLVEYLHQFEAMGLIISDQSCD
;
A
#
# COMPACT_ATOMS: atom_id res chain seq x y z
N MET A 1 17.72 4.28 -4.98
CA MET A 1 16.66 4.60 -4.01
C MET A 1 16.00 5.94 -4.35
N ARG A 2 15.55 6.15 -5.60
CA ARG A 2 14.87 7.39 -6.06
C ARG A 2 13.49 7.14 -6.68
N GLU A 3 13.20 5.92 -7.11
CA GLU A 3 11.94 5.61 -7.79
C GLU A 3 10.71 5.72 -6.88
N TRP A 4 10.89 5.75 -5.56
CA TRP A 4 9.79 5.74 -4.59
C TRP A 4 9.56 7.08 -3.89
N GLU A 5 10.32 8.11 -4.26
CA GLU A 5 10.17 9.47 -3.72
C GLU A 5 9.21 10.34 -4.54
N GLU A 6 8.72 9.85 -5.68
CA GLU A 6 7.73 10.58 -6.46
C GLU A 6 6.38 10.59 -5.73
N GLU A 7 5.81 11.77 -5.53
CA GLU A 7 4.55 11.97 -4.80
C GLU A 7 3.39 12.18 -5.77
N SER A 8 2.23 11.67 -5.41
CA SER A 8 0.99 11.75 -6.18
C SER A 8 -0.18 12.08 -5.28
N PHE A 9 -1.13 12.86 -5.81
CA PHE A 9 -2.37 13.17 -5.11
C PHE A 9 -3.44 12.13 -5.44
N LEU A 10 -4.06 11.57 -4.41
CA LEU A 10 -5.20 10.65 -4.53
C LEU A 10 -6.44 11.29 -3.90
N PHE A 11 -7.50 11.43 -4.69
CA PHE A 11 -8.79 11.88 -4.20
C PHE A 11 -9.63 10.69 -3.72
N ASN A 12 -10.09 10.72 -2.47
CA ASN A 12 -11.01 9.75 -1.90
C ASN A 12 -12.46 10.28 -2.04
N PRO A 13 -13.27 9.75 -2.97
CA PRO A 13 -14.65 10.23 -3.14
C PRO A 13 -15.57 9.87 -1.97
N ALA A 14 -15.21 8.89 -1.14
CA ALA A 14 -16.01 8.47 0.01
C ALA A 14 -15.94 9.46 1.18
N SER A 15 -14.76 10.03 1.43
CA SER A 15 -14.58 11.06 2.47
C SER A 15 -14.62 12.49 1.91
N GLY A 16 -14.31 12.67 0.62
CA GLY A 16 -14.11 13.98 0.00
C GLY A 16 -12.69 14.54 0.17
N ASP A 17 -11.77 13.75 0.76
CA ASP A 17 -10.40 14.20 1.04
C ASP A 17 -9.45 13.95 -0.13
N THR A 18 -8.33 14.69 -0.14
CA THR A 18 -7.20 14.44 -1.02
C THR A 18 -5.97 14.08 -0.19
N HIS A 19 -5.38 12.92 -0.45
CA HIS A 19 -4.19 12.42 0.22
C HIS A 19 -2.96 12.57 -0.68
N LEU A 20 -1.83 12.96 -0.10
CA LEU A 20 -0.53 12.92 -0.77
C LEU A 20 0.12 11.56 -0.46
N LEU A 21 0.39 10.78 -1.50
CA LEU A 21 0.96 9.44 -1.39
C LEU A 21 2.25 9.36 -2.20
N ASN A 22 3.27 8.69 -1.66
CA ASN A 22 4.46 8.39 -2.44
C ASN A 22 4.19 7.23 -3.44
N ALA A 23 5.11 7.02 -4.38
CA ALA A 23 4.94 6.03 -5.44
C ALA A 23 4.80 4.59 -4.90
N LEU A 24 5.45 4.26 -3.77
CA LEU A 24 5.27 2.97 -3.12
C LEU A 24 3.84 2.79 -2.59
N SER A 25 3.32 3.78 -1.88
CA SER A 25 1.96 3.76 -1.34
C SER A 25 0.91 3.64 -2.45
N MET A 26 1.10 4.37 -3.55
CA MET A 26 0.25 4.28 -4.74
C MET A 26 0.29 2.88 -5.37
N GLU A 27 1.46 2.26 -5.44
CA GLU A 27 1.60 0.90 -5.96
C GLU A 27 0.90 -0.13 -5.06
N ILE A 28 1.11 -0.05 -3.75
CA ILE A 28 0.44 -0.95 -2.78
C ILE A 28 -1.07 -0.83 -2.92
N LEU A 29 -1.60 0.41 -2.96
CA LEU A 29 -3.04 0.64 -3.11
C LEU A 29 -3.57 0.07 -4.43
N GLY A 30 -2.85 0.29 -5.54
CA GLY A 30 -3.21 -0.27 -6.84
C GLY A 30 -3.19 -1.81 -6.87
N LEU A 31 -2.29 -2.46 -6.12
CA LEU A 31 -2.26 -3.92 -5.97
C LEU A 31 -3.44 -4.46 -5.16
N LEU A 32 -3.86 -3.73 -4.13
CA LEU A 32 -5.03 -4.06 -3.32
C LEU A 32 -6.33 -3.94 -4.13
N GLU A 33 -6.54 -2.84 -4.85
CA GLU A 33 -7.75 -2.59 -5.64
C GLU A 33 -7.94 -3.60 -6.79
N ARG A 34 -6.86 -3.90 -7.53
CA ARG A 34 -6.99 -4.63 -8.81
C ARG A 34 -7.14 -6.13 -8.65
N ASN A 35 -6.58 -6.73 -7.59
CA ASN A 35 -6.40 -8.18 -7.53
C ASN A 35 -6.80 -8.81 -6.20
N ARG A 36 -7.25 -8.03 -5.19
CA ARG A 36 -7.47 -8.52 -3.81
C ARG A 36 -6.29 -9.38 -3.33
N LEU A 37 -5.06 -8.96 -3.65
CA LEU A 37 -3.88 -9.73 -3.30
C LEU A 37 -3.73 -9.78 -1.78
N SER A 38 -3.37 -10.95 -1.26
CA SER A 38 -2.96 -11.07 0.14
C SER A 38 -1.69 -10.24 0.38
N ALA A 39 -1.49 -9.82 1.62
CA ALA A 39 -0.29 -9.09 2.03
C ALA A 39 1.00 -9.81 1.58
N GLU A 40 1.03 -11.15 1.64
CA GLU A 40 2.19 -11.95 1.24
C GLU A 40 2.46 -11.92 -0.28
N ALA A 41 1.39 -11.88 -1.08
CA ALA A 41 1.50 -11.73 -2.52
C ALA A 41 1.97 -10.32 -2.91
N ILE A 42 1.55 -9.29 -2.14
CA ILE A 42 2.03 -7.92 -2.31
C ILE A 42 3.52 -7.83 -1.98
N VAL A 43 3.96 -8.34 -0.82
CA VAL A 43 5.38 -8.39 -0.45
C VAL A 43 6.21 -9.11 -1.51
N SER A 44 5.75 -10.27 -1.99
CA SER A 44 6.45 -11.04 -3.01
C SER A 44 6.59 -10.27 -4.32
N ARG A 45 5.59 -9.46 -4.69
CA ARG A 45 5.61 -8.67 -5.92
C ARG A 45 6.47 -7.42 -5.80
N LEU A 46 6.47 -6.75 -4.66
CA LEU A 46 7.35 -5.62 -4.36
C LEU A 46 8.81 -6.08 -4.27
N ALA A 47 9.07 -7.22 -3.62
CA ALA A 47 10.41 -7.81 -3.52
C ALA A 47 10.98 -8.23 -4.89
N GLN A 48 10.15 -8.67 -5.84
CA GLN A 48 10.59 -8.94 -7.21
C GLN A 48 10.99 -7.67 -7.99
N ARG A 49 10.44 -6.51 -7.63
CA ARG A 49 10.76 -5.23 -8.26
C ARG A 49 11.95 -4.52 -7.64
N SER A 50 12.25 -4.81 -6.37
CA SER A 50 13.39 -4.22 -5.66
C SER A 50 14.50 -5.25 -5.52
N GLU A 51 15.56 -5.11 -6.33
CA GLU A 51 16.74 -6.00 -6.31
C GLU A 51 17.45 -6.10 -4.93
N SER A 52 17.10 -5.25 -3.94
CA SER A 52 17.88 -5.10 -2.70
C SER A 52 17.07 -4.83 -1.42
N VAL A 53 15.74 -4.92 -1.42
CA VAL A 53 14.99 -4.64 -0.18
C VAL A 53 14.68 -5.97 0.52
N GLU A 54 15.20 -6.13 1.74
CA GLU A 54 14.94 -7.29 2.59
C GLU A 54 13.43 -7.49 2.72
N SER A 55 12.93 -8.65 2.28
CA SER A 55 11.50 -8.95 2.23
C SER A 55 10.82 -8.83 3.61
N GLN A 56 11.60 -8.93 4.69
CA GLN A 56 11.13 -8.73 6.05
C GLN A 56 10.80 -7.26 6.36
N LEU A 57 11.68 -6.31 6.01
CA LEU A 57 11.43 -4.87 6.18
C LEU A 57 10.24 -4.42 5.33
N LEU A 58 10.09 -4.96 4.11
CA LEU A 58 8.91 -4.71 3.28
C LEU A 58 7.62 -5.23 3.91
N ARG A 59 7.67 -6.38 4.59
CA ARG A 59 6.50 -6.93 5.28
C ARG A 59 6.08 -6.03 6.44
N ASP A 60 7.03 -5.58 7.24
CA ASP A 60 6.74 -4.73 8.40
C ASP A 60 6.18 -3.37 7.95
N HIS A 61 6.79 -2.76 6.92
CA HIS A 61 6.28 -1.51 6.34
C HIS A 61 4.92 -1.68 5.67
N LEU A 62 4.65 -2.83 5.04
CA LEU A 62 3.36 -3.09 4.40
C LEU A 62 2.22 -3.08 5.43
N VAL A 63 2.44 -3.66 6.61
CA VAL A 63 1.44 -3.64 7.70
C VAL A 63 1.15 -2.19 8.12
N GLU A 64 2.18 -1.36 8.27
CA GLU A 64 1.99 0.07 8.58
C GLU A 64 1.22 0.81 7.47
N TYR A 65 1.55 0.56 6.19
CA TYR A 65 0.81 1.16 5.07
C TYR A 65 -0.66 0.75 5.05
N LEU A 66 -0.96 -0.52 5.32
CA LEU A 66 -2.35 -0.99 5.39
C LEU A 66 -3.12 -0.28 6.52
N HIS A 67 -2.54 -0.17 7.71
CA HIS A 67 -3.15 0.57 8.81
C HIS A 67 -3.36 2.05 8.49
N GLN A 68 -2.40 2.69 7.82
CA GLN A 68 -2.54 4.09 7.39
C GLN A 68 -3.65 4.25 6.36
N PHE A 69 -3.75 3.36 5.38
CA PHE A 69 -4.82 3.39 4.38
C PHE A 69 -6.20 3.17 4.99
N GLU A 70 -6.31 2.29 5.98
CA GLU A 70 -7.54 2.08 6.73
C GLU A 70 -7.93 3.32 7.54
N ALA A 71 -6.98 3.94 8.24
CA ALA A 71 -7.20 5.18 8.99
C ALA A 71 -7.60 6.36 8.08
N MET A 72 -7.13 6.36 6.82
CA MET A 72 -7.51 7.34 5.79
C MET A 72 -8.81 6.97 5.04
N GLY A 73 -9.42 5.82 5.36
CA GLY A 73 -10.62 5.33 4.67
C GLY A 73 -10.39 5.02 3.19
N LEU A 74 -9.15 4.73 2.79
CA LEU A 74 -8.77 4.34 1.43
C LEU A 74 -8.99 2.85 1.17
N ILE A 75 -8.92 2.04 2.23
CA ILE A 75 -9.27 0.62 2.19
C ILE A 75 -10.21 0.30 3.33
N ILE A 76 -11.00 -0.76 3.15
CA ILE A 76 -11.75 -1.38 4.22
C ILE A 76 -11.06 -2.71 4.46
N SER A 77 -10.38 -2.84 5.59
CA SER A 77 -9.85 -4.12 6.02
C SER A 77 -11.05 -4.98 6.43
N ASP A 78 -11.27 -6.12 5.76
CA ASP A 78 -12.22 -7.15 6.22
C ASP A 78 -11.63 -7.89 7.44
N GLN A 79 -11.06 -7.16 8.41
CA GLN A 79 -10.68 -7.66 9.72
C GLN A 79 -11.96 -7.68 10.57
N SER A 80 -12.95 -8.43 10.09
CA SER A 80 -14.19 -8.76 10.80
C SER A 80 -14.37 -10.28 10.75
N CYS A 81 -13.36 -11.03 11.19
CA CYS A 81 -13.51 -12.44 11.53
C CYS A 81 -12.31 -12.93 12.35
N ASP A 82 -12.30 -12.65 13.65
CA ASP A 82 -12.57 -13.62 14.75
C ASP A 82 -12.49 -12.90 16.12
#